data_AF-A0AAN9YX64-F1
#
_entry.id   AF-A0AAN9YX64-F1
#
_cell.length_a   1.000
_cell.length_b   1.000
_cell.length_c   1.000
_cell.angle_alpha   90.00
_cell.angle_beta   90.00
_cell.angle_gamma   90.00
#
_symmetry.space_group_name_H-M   'P 1'
#
loop_
_entity.id
_entity.type
_entity.pdbx_description
1 polymer ?
#
loop_
_entity_poly.entity_id
_entity_poly.type
_entity_poly.pdbx_seq_one_letter_code
_entity_poly.pdbx_strand_id
1 'polypeptide(L)'
;MQIARAAAHNADPTTGNASTTDAMGALAKGKGLEASADAHAQRQAQEILWPWVVFFGALHVAALYGAFLLFASARLLTIAYTALLFAAGGVGVTAGAHRLWCHRCYKATRPLRVLLVVMNTLAFQNHIHEWARDHRLHHKYTETDADPHNSTRGFFFSHVGWLLMRKHPHAQERAKLVDVSDIEQDEIVTFQKK
;
A
#
# COMPACT_ATOMS: atom_id res chain seq x y z
N MET A 1 -55.37 69.88 18.18
CA MET A 1 -55.86 68.51 17.93
C MET A 1 -55.02 67.93 16.78
N GLN A 2 -54.09 67.03 17.14
CA GLN A 2 -53.36 66.00 16.37
C GLN A 2 -52.75 66.35 14.98
N ILE A 3 -51.42 66.57 14.87
CA ILE A 3 -50.28 65.62 14.61
C ILE A 3 -50.02 65.36 13.11
N ALA A 4 -48.75 65.56 12.73
CA ALA A 4 -48.11 65.35 11.44
C ALA A 4 -47.89 63.87 11.05
N ARG A 5 -47.67 63.59 9.75
CA ARG A 5 -46.64 62.62 9.32
C ARG A 5 -46.23 62.76 7.85
N ALA A 6 -44.93 62.58 7.64
CA ALA A 6 -44.19 62.67 6.39
C ALA A 6 -43.96 61.30 5.72
N ALA A 7 -43.50 61.40 4.46
CA ALA A 7 -43.08 60.41 3.47
C ALA A 7 -42.47 59.07 3.92
N ALA A 8 -42.67 58.02 3.11
CA ALA A 8 -41.64 57.03 2.81
C ALA A 8 -41.91 56.29 1.49
N HIS A 9 -40.83 56.15 0.74
CA HIS A 9 -40.63 55.56 -0.58
C HIS A 9 -40.58 54.02 -0.44
N ASN A 10 -41.41 53.29 -1.19
CA ASN A 10 -41.35 51.81 -1.22
C ASN A 10 -40.21 51.37 -2.15
N ALA A 11 -39.10 50.94 -1.55
CA ALA A 11 -38.08 50.15 -2.22
C ALA A 11 -38.50 48.67 -2.18
N ASP A 12 -38.38 48.02 -3.33
CA ASP A 12 -38.68 46.62 -3.63
C ASP A 12 -37.69 45.66 -2.93
N PRO A 13 -38.14 44.71 -2.07
CA PRO A 13 -37.26 43.75 -1.42
C PRO A 13 -37.24 42.43 -2.19
N THR A 14 -36.64 42.40 -3.37
CA THR A 14 -36.26 41.14 -4.05
C THR A 14 -34.75 41.03 -4.24
N THR A 15 -34.01 41.07 -3.14
CA THR A 15 -32.67 40.45 -3.10
C THR A 15 -32.76 39.20 -2.24
N GLY A 16 -32.90 38.05 -2.91
CA GLY A 16 -32.92 36.74 -2.28
C GLY A 16 -31.67 36.55 -1.42
N ASN A 17 -31.89 36.34 -0.13
CA ASN A 17 -30.89 35.85 0.81
C ASN A 17 -30.49 34.45 0.37
N ALA A 18 -29.41 34.31 -0.40
CA ALA A 18 -28.73 33.04 -0.54
C ALA A 18 -28.29 32.63 0.86
N SER A 19 -29.01 31.67 1.45
CA SER A 19 -28.80 31.31 2.85
C SER A 19 -27.36 30.88 3.06
N THR A 20 -26.79 31.23 4.21
CA THR A 20 -25.41 30.87 4.62
C THR A 20 -25.12 29.37 4.45
N THR A 21 -26.13 28.51 4.47
CA THR A 21 -26.07 27.08 4.15
C THR A 21 -25.65 26.78 2.71
N ASP A 22 -26.10 27.58 1.74
CA ASP A 22 -25.83 27.36 0.30
C ASP A 22 -24.38 27.74 -0.04
N ALA A 23 -23.88 28.82 0.58
CA ALA A 23 -22.49 29.24 0.46
C ALA A 23 -21.52 28.23 1.11
N MET A 24 -21.86 27.68 2.28
CA MET A 24 -21.05 26.64 2.93
C MET A 24 -21.08 25.31 2.15
N GLY A 25 -22.24 24.93 1.58
CA GLY A 25 -22.35 23.78 0.69
C GLY A 25 -21.52 23.93 -0.59
N ALA A 26 -21.52 25.10 -1.20
CA ALA A 26 -20.70 25.40 -2.37
C ALA A 26 -19.19 25.36 -2.06
N LEU A 27 -18.76 25.90 -0.91
CA LEU A 27 -17.35 25.86 -0.48
C LEU A 27 -16.90 24.43 -0.17
N ALA A 28 -17.73 23.64 0.51
CA ALA A 28 -17.44 22.24 0.80
C ALA A 28 -17.36 21.40 -0.49
N LYS A 29 -18.26 21.65 -1.45
CA LYS A 29 -18.25 21.00 -2.76
C LYS A 29 -17.03 21.40 -3.59
N GLY A 30 -16.63 22.67 -3.57
CA GLY A 30 -15.42 23.17 -4.23
C GLY A 30 -14.15 22.49 -3.69
N LYS A 31 -13.99 22.44 -2.36
CA LYS A 31 -12.89 21.71 -1.70
C LYS A 31 -12.88 20.22 -2.02
N GLY A 32 -14.06 19.59 -2.11
CA GLY A 32 -14.18 18.19 -2.51
C GLY A 32 -13.80 17.93 -3.97
N LEU A 33 -14.11 18.87 -4.87
CA LEU A 33 -13.74 18.78 -6.28
C LEU A 33 -12.23 18.95 -6.47
N GLU A 34 -11.61 19.92 -5.79
CA GLU A 34 -10.17 20.13 -5.78
C GLU A 34 -9.43 18.90 -5.23
N ALA A 35 -9.85 18.37 -4.07
CA ALA A 35 -9.25 17.18 -3.49
C ALA A 35 -9.35 15.93 -4.39
N SER A 36 -10.48 15.77 -5.10
CA SER A 36 -10.66 14.68 -6.07
C SER A 36 -9.79 14.86 -7.32
N ALA A 37 -9.62 16.10 -7.79
CA ALA A 37 -8.77 16.39 -8.95
C ALA A 37 -7.29 16.17 -8.62
N ASP A 38 -6.86 16.58 -7.42
CA ASP A 38 -5.50 16.38 -6.93
C ASP A 38 -5.17 14.90 -6.73
N ALA A 39 -6.07 14.11 -6.14
CA ALA A 39 -5.90 12.67 -5.99
C ALA A 39 -5.80 11.96 -7.36
N HIS A 40 -6.63 12.36 -8.32
CA HIS A 40 -6.54 11.82 -9.68
C HIS A 40 -5.24 12.23 -10.37
N ALA A 41 -4.78 13.47 -10.21
CA ALA A 41 -3.51 13.94 -10.76
C ALA A 41 -2.30 13.21 -10.14
N GLN A 42 -2.31 13.01 -8.81
CA GLN A 42 -1.26 12.24 -8.12
C GLN A 42 -1.22 10.78 -8.55
N ARG A 43 -2.38 10.15 -8.78
CA ARG A 43 -2.46 8.78 -9.32
C ARG A 43 -1.90 8.67 -10.74
N GLN A 44 -2.11 9.70 -11.58
CA GLN A 44 -1.55 9.78 -12.94
C GLN A 44 -0.06 10.13 -12.94
N ALA A 45 0.46 10.73 -11.87
CA ALA A 45 1.86 11.13 -11.74
C ALA A 45 2.81 9.99 -11.31
N GLN A 46 2.31 8.80 -10.94
CA GLN A 46 3.17 7.70 -10.55
C GLN A 46 3.96 7.16 -11.75
N GLU A 47 5.27 7.32 -11.69
CA GLU A 47 6.19 6.85 -12.73
C GLU A 47 6.27 5.32 -12.77
N ILE A 48 6.28 4.76 -13.97
CA ILE A 48 6.57 3.35 -14.20
C ILE A 48 8.07 3.12 -14.06
N LEU A 49 8.43 2.10 -13.30
CA LEU A 49 9.80 1.66 -13.11
C LEU A 49 10.13 0.56 -14.11
N TRP A 50 10.53 0.94 -15.33
CA TRP A 50 10.85 0.01 -16.42
C TRP A 50 11.84 -1.11 -16.07
N PRO A 51 12.89 -0.90 -15.26
CA PRO A 51 13.77 -1.99 -14.84
C PRO A 51 13.01 -3.11 -14.12
N TRP A 52 12.03 -2.78 -13.27
CA TRP A 52 11.20 -3.77 -12.59
C TRP A 52 10.23 -4.46 -13.55
N VAL A 53 9.70 -3.75 -14.55
CA VAL A 53 8.88 -4.34 -15.61
C VAL A 53 9.67 -5.42 -16.36
N VAL A 54 10.90 -5.10 -16.77
CA VAL A 54 11.77 -6.06 -17.46
C VAL A 54 12.15 -7.22 -16.54
N PHE A 55 12.52 -6.94 -15.30
CA PHE A 55 12.90 -7.95 -14.32
C PHE A 55 11.76 -8.94 -14.05
N PHE A 56 10.57 -8.45 -13.69
CA PHE A 56 9.42 -9.31 -13.44
C PHE A 56 8.97 -10.02 -14.72
N GLY A 57 9.00 -9.35 -15.87
CA GLY A 57 8.71 -10.00 -17.16
C GLY A 57 9.63 -11.19 -17.43
N ALA A 58 10.94 -11.00 -17.30
CA ALA A 58 11.93 -12.06 -17.47
C ALA A 58 11.76 -13.18 -16.43
N LEU A 59 11.48 -12.85 -15.17
CA LEU A 59 11.22 -13.81 -14.11
C LEU A 59 10.04 -14.73 -14.44
N HIS A 60 8.94 -14.17 -14.96
CA HIS A 60 7.76 -14.96 -15.33
C HIS A 60 8.02 -15.85 -16.56
N VAL A 61 8.74 -15.35 -17.57
CA VAL A 61 9.15 -16.15 -18.73
C VAL A 61 10.03 -17.33 -18.29
N ALA A 62 11.01 -17.07 -17.41
CA ALA A 62 11.86 -18.11 -16.85
C ALA A 62 11.05 -19.11 -16.00
N ALA A 63 10.06 -18.65 -15.23
CA ALA A 63 9.19 -19.52 -14.44
C ALA A 63 8.33 -20.44 -15.33
N LEU A 64 7.77 -19.94 -16.43
CA LEU A 64 7.01 -20.75 -17.39
C LEU A 64 7.89 -21.82 -18.05
N TYR A 65 9.11 -21.45 -18.44
CA TYR A 65 10.08 -22.40 -18.98
C TYR A 65 10.51 -23.44 -17.95
N GLY A 66 10.76 -23.01 -16.71
CA GLY A 66 11.05 -23.90 -15.59
C GLY A 66 9.91 -24.88 -15.31
N ALA A 67 8.66 -24.41 -15.34
CA ALA A 67 7.48 -25.26 -15.20
C ALA A 67 7.42 -26.32 -16.31
N PHE A 68 7.68 -25.96 -17.57
CA PHE A 68 7.79 -26.92 -18.66
C PHE A 68 8.86 -27.99 -18.37
N LEU A 69 10.07 -27.60 -17.93
CA LEU A 69 11.15 -28.52 -17.61
C LEU A 69 10.83 -29.46 -16.43
N LEU A 70 10.05 -28.99 -15.45
CA LEU A 70 9.61 -29.82 -14.31
C LEU A 70 8.81 -31.03 -14.78
N PHE A 71 7.98 -30.89 -15.82
CA PHE A 71 7.19 -31.99 -16.37
C PHE A 71 7.91 -32.78 -17.47
N ALA A 72 8.75 -32.11 -18.26
CA ALA A 72 9.40 -32.73 -19.42
C ALA A 72 10.63 -33.56 -19.06
N SER A 73 11.44 -33.14 -18.09
CA SER A 73 12.79 -33.69 -17.92
C SER A 73 13.34 -33.71 -16.49
N ALA A 74 12.70 -33.03 -15.53
CA ALA A 74 13.26 -32.92 -14.18
C ALA A 74 13.26 -34.26 -13.43
N ARG A 75 14.32 -34.50 -12.67
CA ARG A 75 14.38 -35.65 -11.75
C ARG A 75 13.45 -35.41 -10.56
N LEU A 76 12.89 -36.47 -10.01
CA LEU A 76 12.03 -36.40 -8.82
C LEU A 76 12.69 -35.65 -7.65
N LEU A 77 14.00 -35.83 -7.44
CA LEU A 77 14.74 -35.10 -6.40
C LEU A 77 14.77 -33.58 -6.65
N THR A 78 14.89 -33.14 -7.91
CA THR A 78 14.84 -31.72 -8.26
C THR A 78 13.45 -31.16 -7.99
N ILE A 79 12.39 -31.89 -8.38
CA ILE A 79 11.01 -31.49 -8.13
C ILE A 79 10.75 -31.38 -6.62
N ALA A 80 11.16 -32.39 -5.84
CA ALA A 80 11.02 -32.39 -4.38
C ALA A 80 11.79 -31.24 -3.73
N TYR A 81 13.00 -30.96 -4.19
CA TYR A 81 13.81 -29.85 -3.69
C TYR A 81 13.16 -28.48 -4.01
N THR A 82 12.65 -28.29 -5.23
CA THR A 82 11.90 -27.08 -5.60
C THR A 82 10.66 -26.90 -4.73
N ALA A 83 9.89 -27.98 -4.49
CA ALA A 83 8.72 -27.94 -3.62
C ALA A 83 9.09 -27.59 -2.16
N LEU A 84 10.20 -28.14 -1.65
CA LEU A 84 10.72 -27.83 -0.32
C LEU A 84 11.08 -26.35 -0.20
N LEU A 85 11.81 -25.78 -1.18
CA LEU A 85 12.17 -24.36 -1.17
C LEU A 85 10.94 -23.46 -1.25
N PHE A 86 9.96 -23.82 -2.09
CA PHE A 86 8.70 -23.09 -2.21
C PHE A 86 7.94 -23.08 -0.87
N ALA A 87 7.80 -24.24 -0.23
CA ALA A 87 7.15 -24.35 1.07
C ALA A 87 7.90 -23.58 2.16
N ALA A 88 9.23 -23.70 2.20
CA ALA A 88 10.08 -22.97 3.15
C ALA A 88 9.92 -21.45 3.00
N GLY A 89 9.96 -20.94 1.76
CA GLY A 89 9.71 -19.52 1.48
C GLY A 89 8.32 -19.07 1.95
N GLY A 90 7.29 -19.87 1.66
CA GLY A 90 5.92 -19.61 2.11
C GLY A 90 5.79 -19.55 3.64
N VAL A 91 6.47 -20.44 4.37
CA VAL A 91 6.54 -20.41 5.85
C VAL A 91 7.28 -19.16 6.34
N GLY A 92 8.40 -18.80 5.71
CA GLY A 92 9.17 -17.60 6.03
C GLY A 92 8.35 -16.31 5.90
N VAL A 93 7.47 -16.21 4.90
CA VAL A 93 6.55 -15.08 4.76
C VAL A 93 5.40 -15.17 5.77
N THR A 94 4.70 -16.31 5.83
CA THR A 94 3.44 -16.41 6.59
C THR A 94 3.64 -16.53 8.10
N ALA A 95 4.50 -17.45 8.55
CA ALA A 95 4.81 -17.61 9.96
C ALA A 95 5.80 -16.55 10.43
N GLY A 96 6.79 -16.22 9.59
CA GLY A 96 7.79 -15.19 9.85
C GLY A 96 7.24 -13.78 9.61
N ALA A 97 7.54 -13.20 8.45
CA ALA A 97 7.30 -11.78 8.15
C ALA A 97 5.93 -11.30 8.62
N HIS A 98 4.88 -12.03 8.26
CA HIS A 98 3.50 -11.69 8.55
C HIS A 98 3.10 -11.86 10.03
N ARG A 99 3.07 -13.09 10.55
CA ARG A 99 2.51 -13.34 11.89
C ARG A 99 3.46 -12.94 13.02
N LEU A 100 4.76 -13.17 12.87
CA LEU A 100 5.74 -12.89 13.91
C LEU A 100 6.09 -11.39 13.95
N TRP A 101 6.56 -10.84 12.84
CA TRP A 101 7.12 -9.49 12.84
C TRP A 101 6.08 -8.39 12.56
N CYS A 102 5.12 -8.59 11.66
CA CYS A 102 4.11 -7.55 11.42
C CYS A 102 3.07 -7.47 12.54
N HIS A 103 2.50 -8.62 12.90
CA HIS A 103 1.33 -8.69 13.80
C HIS A 103 1.66 -9.10 15.22
N ARG A 104 2.90 -9.52 15.51
CA ARG A 104 3.34 -9.93 16.85
C ARG A 104 2.42 -10.98 17.48
N CYS A 105 1.89 -11.91 16.67
CA CYS A 105 0.90 -12.90 17.11
C CYS A 105 1.47 -13.93 18.10
N TYR A 106 2.79 -14.09 18.15
CA TYR A 106 3.48 -15.00 19.05
C TYR A 106 4.93 -14.54 19.30
N LYS A 107 5.58 -15.12 20.30
CA LYS A 107 7.01 -14.90 20.58
C LYS A 107 7.80 -16.13 20.14
N ALA A 108 8.90 -15.91 19.42
CA ALA A 108 9.78 -16.96 18.93
C ALA A 108 11.13 -16.91 19.65
N THR A 109 11.70 -18.08 19.94
CA THR A 109 13.07 -18.20 20.44
C THR A 109 14.08 -17.79 19.35
N ARG A 110 15.31 -17.45 19.75
CA ARG A 110 16.37 -17.03 18.82
C ARG A 110 16.61 -18.02 17.66
N PRO A 111 16.69 -19.36 17.89
CA PRO A 111 16.88 -20.30 16.78
C PRO A 111 15.73 -20.30 15.78
N LEU A 112 14.48 -20.23 16.25
CA LEU A 112 13.31 -20.17 15.37
C LEU A 112 13.29 -18.86 14.57
N ARG A 113 13.66 -17.73 15.19
CA ARG A 113 13.77 -16.44 14.49
C ARG A 113 14.81 -16.49 13.38
N VAL A 114 16.00 -17.04 13.65
CA VAL A 114 17.04 -17.22 12.62
C VAL A 114 16.53 -18.11 11.48
N LEU A 115 15.89 -19.23 11.80
CA LEU A 115 15.31 -20.12 10.79
C LEU A 115 14.28 -19.40 9.91
N LEU A 116 13.36 -18.65 10.51
CA LEU A 116 12.32 -17.90 9.81
C LEU A 116 12.90 -16.76 8.95
N VAL A 117 13.97 -16.11 9.38
CA VAL A 117 14.68 -15.11 8.55
C VAL A 117 15.32 -15.77 7.33
N VAL A 118 16.02 -16.90 7.50
CA VAL A 118 16.60 -17.65 6.36
C VAL A 118 15.50 -18.08 5.38
N MET A 119 14.41 -18.64 5.89
CA MET A 119 13.25 -19.01 5.10
C MET A 119 12.61 -17.81 4.38
N ASN A 120 12.49 -16.65 5.03
CA ASN A 120 11.97 -15.45 4.41
C ASN A 120 12.87 -14.95 3.27
N THR A 121 14.20 -15.01 3.45
CA THR A 121 15.15 -14.63 2.40
C THR A 121 14.99 -15.49 1.14
N LEU A 122 14.61 -16.77 1.27
CA LEU A 122 14.29 -17.63 0.11
C LEU A 122 13.08 -17.13 -0.69
N ALA A 123 12.12 -16.47 -0.03
CA ALA A 123 10.91 -15.97 -0.69
C ALA A 123 11.15 -14.74 -1.56
N PHE A 124 12.26 -14.02 -1.33
CA PHE A 124 12.67 -12.85 -2.12
C PHE A 124 11.59 -11.76 -2.25
N GLN A 125 10.89 -11.46 -1.15
CA GLN A 125 9.84 -10.43 -1.09
C GLN A 125 10.30 -9.19 -0.29
N ASN A 126 11.49 -8.66 -0.60
CA ASN A 126 12.21 -7.67 0.23
C ASN A 126 12.57 -8.16 1.64
N HIS A 127 13.42 -7.40 2.33
CA HIS A 127 13.79 -7.71 3.71
C HIS A 127 12.62 -7.45 4.68
N ILE A 128 12.58 -8.17 5.80
CA ILE A 128 11.47 -8.15 6.77
C ILE A 128 11.14 -6.75 7.25
N HIS A 129 12.13 -5.87 7.40
CA HIS A 129 11.90 -4.49 7.82
C HIS A 129 11.02 -3.69 6.84
N GLU A 130 11.23 -3.81 5.53
CA GLU A 130 10.40 -3.08 4.54
C GLU A 130 9.04 -3.76 4.43
N TRP A 131 9.03 -5.09 4.38
CA TRP A 131 7.78 -5.86 4.36
C TRP A 131 6.89 -5.52 5.55
N ALA A 132 7.45 -5.42 6.75
CA ALA A 132 6.70 -5.10 7.95
C ALA A 132 6.16 -3.68 7.98
N ARG A 133 6.95 -2.70 7.53
CA ARG A 133 6.50 -1.31 7.40
C ARG A 133 5.32 -1.22 6.42
N ASP A 134 5.47 -1.79 5.24
CA ASP A 134 4.47 -1.70 4.17
C ASP A 134 3.21 -2.50 4.51
N HIS A 135 3.34 -3.65 5.18
CA HIS A 135 2.20 -4.45 5.63
C HIS A 135 1.40 -3.77 6.75
N ARG A 136 2.09 -3.16 7.72
CA ARG A 136 1.44 -2.34 8.76
C ARG A 136 0.75 -1.11 8.15
N LEU A 137 1.38 -0.49 7.15
CA LEU A 137 0.78 0.63 6.41
C LEU A 137 -0.49 0.20 5.68
N HIS A 138 -0.45 -0.93 4.98
CA HIS A 138 -1.59 -1.51 4.27
C HIS A 138 -2.77 -1.76 5.21
N HIS A 139 -2.55 -2.38 6.38
CA HIS A 139 -3.63 -2.61 7.34
C HIS A 139 -4.20 -1.32 7.93
N LYS A 140 -3.39 -0.27 8.06
CA LYS A 140 -3.84 1.01 8.65
C LYS A 140 -4.61 1.88 7.67
N TYR A 141 -4.28 1.82 6.38
CA TYR A 141 -4.82 2.72 5.36
C TYR A 141 -5.44 1.98 4.17
N THR A 142 -5.95 0.77 4.39
CA THR A 142 -6.54 -0.10 3.35
C THR A 142 -7.52 0.66 2.47
N GLU A 143 -7.48 0.41 1.17
CA GLU A 143 -8.36 1.06 0.18
C GLU A 143 -8.23 2.59 0.07
N THR A 144 -7.08 3.14 0.47
CA THR A 144 -6.74 4.55 0.25
C THR A 144 -5.46 4.70 -0.56
N ASP A 145 -5.13 5.91 -1.01
CA ASP A 145 -3.86 6.18 -1.70
C ASP A 145 -2.61 6.04 -0.82
N ALA A 146 -2.79 5.84 0.49
CA ALA A 146 -1.71 5.48 1.40
C ALA A 146 -1.46 3.96 1.50
N ASP A 147 -2.35 3.14 0.94
CA ASP A 147 -2.15 1.69 0.82
C ASP A 147 -1.21 1.37 -0.35
N PRO A 148 -0.05 0.73 -0.11
CA PRO A 148 0.90 0.37 -1.18
C PRO A 148 0.28 -0.41 -2.33
N HIS A 149 -0.70 -1.27 -2.03
CA HIS A 149 -1.33 -2.19 -2.98
C HIS A 149 -2.86 -2.05 -2.98
N ASN A 150 -3.32 -0.79 -2.83
CA ASN A 150 -4.72 -0.36 -2.86
C ASN A 150 -5.58 -1.13 -3.89
N SER A 151 -6.54 -1.94 -3.43
CA SER A 151 -7.31 -2.83 -4.30
C SER A 151 -8.39 -2.13 -5.11
N THR A 152 -8.85 -0.94 -4.69
CA THR A 152 -9.74 -0.06 -5.48
C THR A 152 -9.16 0.34 -6.84
N ARG A 153 -7.85 0.23 -7.02
CA ARG A 153 -7.17 0.50 -8.29
C ARG A 153 -7.26 -0.63 -9.30
N GLY A 154 -7.90 -1.74 -8.94
CA GLY A 154 -8.13 -2.90 -9.78
C GLY A 154 -7.11 -4.02 -9.57
N PHE A 155 -7.50 -5.22 -10.01
CA PHE A 155 -6.77 -6.48 -9.80
C PHE A 155 -5.30 -6.40 -10.21
N PHE A 156 -5.02 -5.88 -11.41
CA PHE A 156 -3.64 -5.83 -11.91
C PHE A 156 -2.74 -4.99 -10.99
N PHE A 157 -3.23 -3.86 -10.50
CA PHE A 157 -2.46 -2.99 -9.61
C PHE A 157 -2.16 -3.67 -8.28
N SER A 158 -3.18 -4.21 -7.59
CA SER A 158 -3.00 -4.86 -6.29
C SER A 158 -2.23 -6.18 -6.37
N HIS A 159 -2.26 -6.86 -7.52
CA HIS A 159 -1.54 -8.12 -7.72
C HIS A 159 -0.03 -7.92 -7.96
N VAL A 160 0.34 -7.10 -8.95
CA VAL A 160 1.75 -6.91 -9.34
C VAL A 160 2.07 -5.47 -9.75
N GLY A 161 1.09 -4.72 -10.26
CA GLY A 161 1.32 -3.38 -10.80
C GLY A 161 1.92 -2.39 -9.79
N TRP A 162 1.61 -2.53 -8.50
CA TRP A 162 2.20 -1.72 -7.44
C TRP A 162 3.73 -1.88 -7.30
N LEU A 163 4.28 -3.03 -7.69
CA LEU A 163 5.74 -3.28 -7.73
C LEU A 163 6.41 -2.63 -8.93
N LEU A 164 5.64 -2.31 -9.97
CA LEU A 164 6.15 -1.82 -11.26
C LEU A 164 6.16 -0.29 -11.35
N MET A 165 5.73 0.40 -10.29
CA MET A 165 5.57 1.85 -10.27
C MET A 165 6.18 2.43 -9.00
N ARG A 166 6.51 3.73 -9.01
CA ARG A 166 6.84 4.43 -7.77
C ARG A 166 5.64 4.42 -6.83
N LYS A 167 5.90 4.21 -5.53
CA LYS A 167 4.88 4.32 -4.47
C LYS A 167 4.20 5.69 -4.52
N HIS A 168 2.90 5.72 -4.23
CA HIS A 168 2.13 6.96 -4.20
C HIS A 168 2.71 7.93 -3.15
N PRO A 169 2.76 9.26 -3.39
CA PRO A 169 3.30 10.23 -2.43
C PRO A 169 2.69 10.11 -1.03
N HIS A 170 1.36 9.95 -0.94
CA HIS A 170 0.69 9.71 0.35
C HIS A 170 1.17 8.43 1.04
N ALA A 171 1.38 7.34 0.31
CA ALA A 171 1.94 6.10 0.89
C ALA A 171 3.35 6.35 1.43
N GLN A 172 4.20 7.10 0.73
CA GLN A 172 5.56 7.43 1.18
C GLN A 172 5.56 8.30 2.43
N GLU A 173 4.68 9.30 2.51
CA GLU A 173 4.55 10.16 3.68
C GLU A 173 4.03 9.39 4.89
N ARG A 174 2.96 8.61 4.71
CA ARG A 174 2.37 7.82 5.79
C ARG A 174 3.27 6.68 6.25
N ALA A 175 4.10 6.12 5.37
CA ALA A 175 5.10 5.10 5.73
C ALA A 175 6.09 5.59 6.78
N LYS A 176 6.45 6.89 6.79
CA LYS A 176 7.34 7.49 7.80
C LYS A 176 6.73 7.53 9.20
N LEU A 177 5.40 7.43 9.30
CA LEU A 177 4.65 7.47 10.55
C LEU A 177 4.35 6.07 11.11
N VAL A 178 4.76 5.01 10.41
CA VAL A 178 4.59 3.64 10.86
C VAL A 178 5.68 3.33 11.88
N ASP A 179 5.27 3.02 13.11
CA ASP A 179 6.21 2.55 14.13
C ASP A 179 6.80 1.20 13.72
N VAL A 180 8.12 1.17 13.59
CA VAL A 180 8.94 -0.02 13.29
C VAL A 180 10.07 -0.19 14.30
N SER A 181 10.01 0.51 15.44
CA SER A 181 11.06 0.49 16.47
C SER A 181 11.34 -0.92 17.00
N ASP A 182 10.32 -1.77 17.11
CA ASP A 182 10.47 -3.18 17.49
C ASP A 182 11.25 -3.99 16.45
N ILE A 183 11.14 -3.63 15.17
CA ILE A 183 11.87 -4.29 14.09
C ILE A 183 13.32 -3.79 14.04
N GLU A 184 13.55 -2.51 14.33
CA GLU A 184 14.88 -1.90 14.39
C GLU A 184 15.70 -2.40 15.59
N GLN A 185 15.03 -2.77 16.69
CA GLN A 185 15.67 -3.39 17.86
C GLN A 185 15.97 -4.89 17.66
N ASP A 186 15.42 -5.51 16.61
CA ASP A 186 15.67 -6.92 16.28
C ASP A 186 17.00 -7.06 15.52
N GLU A 187 18.05 -7.51 16.21
CA GLU A 187 19.39 -7.73 15.63
C GLU A 187 19.38 -8.70 14.44
N ILE A 188 18.48 -9.69 14.42
CA ILE A 188 18.42 -10.70 13.35
C ILE A 188 17.80 -10.07 12.10
N VAL A 189 16.72 -9.29 12.26
CA VAL A 189 16.08 -8.59 11.14
C VAL A 189 16.95 -7.47 10.61
N THR A 190 17.61 -6.71 11.49
CA THR A 190 18.55 -5.67 11.06
C THR A 190 19.78 -6.25 10.38
N PHE A 191 20.22 -7.46 10.75
CA PHE A 191 21.24 -8.19 9.99
C PHE A 191 20.75 -8.56 8.58
N GLN A 192 19.54 -9.10 8.43
CA GLN A 192 18.98 -9.44 7.11
C GLN A 192 18.88 -8.24 6.16
N LYS A 193 18.67 -7.03 6.71
CA LYS A 193 18.54 -5.79 5.95
C LYS A 193 19.87 -5.27 5.36
N LYS A 194 21.00 -5.62 5.97
CA LYS A 194 22.34 -5.15 5.55
C LYS A 194 22.82 -5.88 4.32
#